data_AF-A0A1G1WKE8-F1
#
_entry.id   AF-A0A1G1WKE8-F1
#
_cell.length_a   1.000
_cell.length_b   1.000
_cell.length_c   1.000
_cell.angle_alpha   90.00
_cell.angle_beta   90.00
_cell.angle_gamma   90.00
#
_symmetry.space_group_name_H-M   'P 1'
#
loop_
_entity.id
_entity.type
_entity.pdbx_description
1 polymer ?
#
loop_
_entity_poly.entity_id
_entity_poly.type
_entity_poly.pdbx_seq_one_letter_code
_entity_poly.pdbx_strand_id
1 'polypeptide(L)'
;MPRRNPPLVQNEIYHIFNRGVEKRNIFSGEGGYKHFLETLEHYRVKTPVKHSKKTLLKARGAVGLPEVEILCYCLMPNHFHLLLRQISNNGTATFIGRIANSYTKYFNTKYERVGPLFQGTFKAVRIETDDQLLHVSRYIHLNPLVSGLVDSLKKYLWSSHPEYINEVQNEGSQLKINTEKILSYFHSKKNYENFVLNQADYGRSLEELKYHKLD
;
A
#
# COMPACT_ATOMS: atom_id res chain seq x y z
N MET A 1 -24.54 3.38 -2.92
CA MET A 1 -23.28 3.11 -3.65
C MET A 1 -23.36 1.71 -4.25
N PRO A 2 -23.02 1.51 -5.54
CA PRO A 2 -22.99 0.18 -6.14
C PRO A 2 -22.06 -0.74 -5.34
N ARG A 3 -22.51 -1.97 -5.05
CA ARG A 3 -21.63 -2.99 -4.48
C ARG A 3 -20.62 -3.42 -5.55
N ARG A 4 -19.38 -3.71 -5.15
CA ARG A 4 -18.35 -4.24 -6.06
C ARG A 4 -18.85 -5.57 -6.63
N ASN A 5 -18.76 -5.73 -7.94
CA ASN A 5 -19.05 -6.97 -8.64
C ASN A 5 -17.80 -7.35 -9.49
N PRO A 6 -17.14 -8.51 -9.24
CA PRO A 6 -17.45 -9.48 -8.19
C PRO A 6 -17.15 -8.96 -6.77
N PRO A 7 -17.79 -9.54 -5.73
CA PRO A 7 -17.49 -9.19 -4.34
C PRO A 7 -16.08 -9.63 -3.94
N LEU A 8 -15.49 -8.95 -2.95
CA LEU A 8 -14.22 -9.37 -2.36
C LEU A 8 -14.46 -10.56 -1.42
N VAL A 9 -13.81 -11.67 -1.70
CA VAL A 9 -13.95 -12.95 -0.98
C VAL A 9 -12.96 -13.03 0.18
N GLN A 10 -13.38 -13.62 1.29
CA GLN A 10 -12.54 -13.86 2.47
C GLN A 10 -11.37 -14.81 2.15
N ASN A 11 -10.22 -14.63 2.80
CA ASN A 11 -8.96 -15.35 2.62
C ASN A 11 -8.25 -15.18 1.26
N GLU A 12 -8.88 -14.49 0.31
CA GLU A 12 -8.28 -14.17 -0.98
C GLU A 12 -7.34 -12.95 -0.90
N ILE A 13 -6.40 -12.90 -1.83
CA ILE A 13 -5.40 -11.83 -1.95
C ILE A 13 -5.78 -10.89 -3.09
N TYR A 14 -5.62 -9.59 -2.88
CA TYR A 14 -5.94 -8.55 -3.85
C TYR A 14 -4.83 -7.52 -3.95
N HIS A 15 -4.50 -7.14 -5.19
CA HIS A 15 -3.79 -5.90 -5.47
C HIS A 15 -4.77 -4.73 -5.40
N ILE A 16 -4.60 -3.90 -4.39
CA ILE A 16 -5.42 -2.73 -4.13
C ILE A 16 -4.64 -1.47 -4.47
N PHE A 17 -5.26 -0.57 -5.23
CA PHE A 17 -4.64 0.71 -5.56
C PHE A 17 -5.67 1.83 -5.76
N ASN A 18 -5.23 3.05 -5.48
CA ASN A 18 -5.98 4.27 -5.81
C ASN A 18 -5.01 5.43 -6.02
N ARG A 19 -5.46 6.46 -6.72
CA ARG A 19 -4.66 7.63 -7.07
C ARG A 19 -5.38 8.93 -6.72
N GLY A 20 -4.61 10.01 -6.59
CA GLY A 20 -5.14 11.35 -6.44
C GLY A 20 -6.00 11.76 -7.64
N VAL A 21 -7.07 12.51 -7.38
CA VAL A 21 -7.81 13.22 -8.44
C VAL A 21 -6.85 14.09 -9.24
N GLU A 22 -7.08 14.24 -10.54
CA GLU A 22 -6.21 15.04 -11.44
C GLU A 22 -4.75 14.53 -11.48
N LYS A 23 -4.52 13.26 -11.10
CA LYS A 23 -3.17 12.68 -10.94
C LYS A 23 -2.29 13.43 -9.93
N ARG A 24 -2.89 14.24 -9.05
CA ARG A 24 -2.17 15.08 -8.09
C ARG A 24 -1.35 14.27 -7.10
N ASN A 25 -0.29 14.88 -6.59
CA ASN A 25 0.40 14.37 -5.42
C ASN A 25 -0.53 14.39 -4.20
N ILE A 26 -0.62 13.24 -3.53
CA ILE A 26 -1.40 13.00 -2.32
C ILE A 26 -0.49 12.88 -1.09
N PHE A 27 0.79 12.55 -1.28
CA PHE A 27 1.78 12.54 -0.21
C PHE A 27 2.73 13.73 -0.35
N SER A 28 2.48 14.72 0.48
CA SER A 28 3.19 15.99 0.54
C SER A 28 4.20 15.97 1.70
N GLY A 29 5.48 15.75 1.37
CA GLY A 29 6.56 15.58 2.35
C GLY A 29 6.39 14.34 3.24
N GLU A 30 7.38 14.08 4.10
CA GLU A 30 7.41 12.86 4.93
C GLU A 30 6.19 12.70 5.84
N GLY A 31 5.68 13.80 6.40
CA GLY A 31 4.55 13.76 7.33
C GLY A 31 3.28 13.19 6.67
N GLY A 32 3.10 13.41 5.37
CA GLY A 32 1.98 12.85 4.61
C GLY A 32 2.08 11.33 4.48
N TYR A 33 3.27 10.81 4.19
CA TYR A 33 3.51 9.37 4.12
C TYR A 33 3.38 8.70 5.49
N LYS A 34 4.04 9.26 6.51
CA LYS A 34 3.96 8.80 7.90
C LYS A 34 2.51 8.70 8.37
N HIS A 35 1.71 9.75 8.18
CA HIS A 35 0.29 9.73 8.57
C HIS A 35 -0.51 8.65 7.84
N PHE A 36 -0.23 8.40 6.56
CA PHE A 36 -0.90 7.33 5.83
C PHE A 36 -0.55 5.95 6.39
N LEU A 37 0.74 5.67 6.63
CA LEU A 37 1.20 4.43 7.26
C LEU A 37 0.58 4.22 8.65
N GLU A 38 0.48 5.27 9.46
CA GLU A 38 -0.22 5.20 10.75
C GLU A 38 -1.71 4.83 10.59
N THR A 39 -2.39 5.36 9.57
CA THR A 39 -3.79 4.98 9.30
C THR A 39 -3.91 3.53 8.83
N LEU A 40 -2.93 3.02 8.06
CA LEU A 40 -2.86 1.62 7.68
C LEU A 40 -2.77 0.74 8.93
N GLU A 41 -1.87 1.03 9.87
CA GLU A 41 -1.74 0.22 11.08
C GLU A 41 -2.98 0.33 11.98
N HIS A 42 -3.47 1.55 12.20
CA HIS A 42 -4.62 1.79 13.08
C HIS A 42 -5.89 1.07 12.62
N TYR A 43 -6.16 1.07 11.32
CA TYR A 43 -7.37 0.47 10.77
C TYR A 43 -7.22 -1.00 10.38
N ARG A 44 -6.02 -1.59 10.46
CA ARG A 44 -5.77 -3.01 10.16
C ARG A 44 -6.59 -3.92 11.06
N VAL A 45 -6.83 -3.49 12.30
CA VAL A 45 -7.68 -4.17 13.28
C VAL A 45 -9.04 -3.49 13.39
N LYS A 46 -10.08 -4.27 13.71
CA LYS A 46 -11.41 -3.71 13.94
C LYS A 46 -11.37 -2.79 15.16
N THR A 47 -11.65 -1.50 14.96
CA THR A 47 -11.62 -0.49 16.02
C THR A 47 -12.83 0.44 15.95
N PRO A 48 -13.48 0.76 17.09
CA PRO A 48 -14.56 1.74 17.14
C PRO A 48 -14.05 3.19 17.12
N VAL A 49 -12.74 3.42 17.29
CA VAL A 49 -12.17 4.75 17.45
C VAL A 49 -11.51 5.23 16.15
N LYS A 50 -11.75 6.49 15.79
CA LYS A 50 -11.10 7.14 14.63
C LYS A 50 -9.61 7.34 14.89
N HIS A 51 -8.78 7.31 13.84
CA HIS A 51 -7.33 7.51 13.95
C HIS A 51 -6.98 8.82 14.69
N SER A 52 -7.73 9.89 14.46
CA SER A 52 -7.56 11.17 15.15
C SER A 52 -7.79 11.14 16.67
N LYS A 53 -8.33 10.04 17.21
CA LYS A 53 -8.59 9.81 18.63
C LYS A 53 -7.85 8.57 19.16
N LYS A 54 -6.82 8.08 18.45
CA LYS A 54 -6.11 6.82 18.74
C LYS A 54 -5.50 6.74 20.15
N THR A 55 -5.14 7.87 20.74
CA THR A 55 -4.62 7.94 22.11
C THR A 55 -5.59 7.38 23.16
N LEU A 56 -6.90 7.47 22.91
CA LEU A 56 -7.93 6.89 23.77
C LEU A 56 -7.94 5.35 23.75
N LEU A 57 -7.34 4.72 22.74
CA LEU A 57 -7.31 3.26 22.58
C LEU A 57 -6.19 2.61 23.42
N LYS A 58 -5.02 3.27 23.52
CA LYS A 58 -3.87 2.77 24.30
C LYS A 58 -4.23 2.57 25.79
N ALA A 59 -5.21 3.30 26.29
CA ALA A 59 -5.71 3.17 27.66
C ALA A 59 -6.63 1.95 27.90
N ARG A 60 -7.06 1.21 26.85
CA ARG A 60 -8.12 0.18 26.95
C ARG A 60 -7.75 -1.23 26.49
N GLY A 61 -6.49 -1.50 26.16
CA GLY A 61 -5.93 -2.87 26.09
C GLY A 61 -6.54 -3.86 25.07
N ALA A 62 -7.44 -3.46 24.17
CA ALA A 62 -8.07 -4.38 23.22
C ALA A 62 -7.44 -4.26 21.82
N VAL A 63 -6.61 -5.23 21.44
CA VAL A 63 -6.20 -5.44 20.04
C VAL A 63 -7.15 -6.46 19.44
N GLY A 64 -8.12 -6.00 18.64
CA GLY A 64 -9.03 -6.88 17.92
C GLY A 64 -8.31 -7.72 16.86
N LEU A 65 -8.96 -8.79 16.38
CA LEU A 65 -8.47 -9.55 15.22
C LEU A 65 -8.32 -8.63 13.99
N PRO A 66 -7.30 -8.85 13.16
CA PRO A 66 -7.10 -8.07 11.94
C PRO A 66 -8.28 -8.25 10.97
N GLU A 67 -8.73 -7.16 10.35
CA GLU A 67 -9.69 -7.20 9.22
C GLU A 67 -8.98 -7.56 7.91
N VAL A 68 -7.68 -7.22 7.81
CA VAL A 68 -6.81 -7.53 6.68
C VAL A 68 -5.39 -7.88 7.14
N GLU A 69 -4.67 -8.60 6.29
CA GLU A 69 -3.21 -8.70 6.36
C GLU A 69 -2.59 -7.94 5.19
N ILE A 70 -1.55 -7.16 5.49
CA ILE A 70 -0.78 -6.42 4.50
C ILE A 70 0.45 -7.26 4.15
N LEU A 71 0.52 -7.72 2.91
CA LEU A 71 1.63 -8.53 2.42
C LEU A 71 2.77 -7.62 1.93
N CYS A 72 2.45 -6.67 1.05
CA CYS A 72 3.41 -5.64 0.63
C CYS A 72 2.71 -4.30 0.33
N TYR A 73 3.49 -3.22 0.30
CA TYR A 73 3.00 -1.90 -0.08
C TYR A 73 4.05 -1.05 -0.79
N CYS A 74 3.58 -0.05 -1.54
CA CYS A 74 4.38 1.07 -2.02
C CYS A 74 3.49 2.31 -2.12
N LEU A 75 3.90 3.41 -1.48
CA LEU A 75 3.24 4.70 -1.53
C LEU A 75 4.02 5.58 -2.51
N MET A 76 3.43 5.89 -3.65
CA MET A 76 4.00 6.77 -4.68
C MET A 76 3.41 8.17 -4.53
N PRO A 77 4.09 9.26 -4.96
CA PRO A 77 3.65 10.63 -4.66
C PRO A 77 2.16 10.92 -4.94
N ASN A 78 1.60 10.38 -6.03
CA ASN A 78 0.21 10.57 -6.44
C ASN A 78 -0.69 9.33 -6.32
N HIS A 79 -0.21 8.19 -5.83
CA HIS A 79 -1.01 6.96 -5.73
C HIS A 79 -0.41 5.97 -4.73
N PHE A 80 -1.17 4.94 -4.35
CA PHE A 80 -0.65 3.86 -3.52
C PHE A 80 -0.96 2.50 -4.14
N HIS A 81 -0.11 1.53 -3.82
CA HIS A 81 -0.33 0.12 -4.09
C HIS A 81 -0.20 -0.68 -2.79
N LEU A 82 -1.15 -1.58 -2.55
CA LEU A 82 -1.19 -2.50 -1.42
C LEU A 82 -1.49 -3.89 -1.94
N LEU A 83 -0.85 -4.90 -1.37
CA LEU A 83 -1.20 -6.30 -1.58
C LEU A 83 -1.80 -6.83 -0.28
N LEU A 84 -3.10 -7.09 -0.29
CA LEU A 84 -3.87 -7.37 0.92
C LEU A 84 -4.49 -8.76 0.86
N ARG A 85 -4.38 -9.53 1.94
CA ARG A 85 -5.23 -10.69 2.20
C ARG A 85 -6.44 -10.25 3.01
N GLN A 86 -7.64 -10.52 2.52
CA GLN A 86 -8.87 -10.20 3.26
C GLN A 86 -9.09 -11.23 4.38
N ILE A 87 -9.08 -10.82 5.64
CA ILE A 87 -9.22 -11.74 6.78
C ILE A 87 -10.67 -11.85 7.23
N SER A 88 -11.38 -10.72 7.31
CA SER A 88 -12.80 -10.69 7.68
C SER A 88 -13.70 -10.43 6.47
N ASN A 89 -14.95 -10.86 6.55
CA ASN A 89 -15.96 -10.55 5.54
C ASN A 89 -16.03 -9.04 5.30
N ASN A 90 -15.85 -8.61 4.04
CA ASN A 90 -15.81 -7.21 3.64
C ASN A 90 -14.71 -6.38 4.33
N GLY A 91 -13.68 -7.04 4.88
CA GLY A 91 -12.58 -6.42 5.62
C GLY A 91 -11.79 -5.44 4.77
N THR A 92 -11.42 -5.81 3.54
CA THR A 92 -10.64 -4.97 2.64
C THR A 92 -11.38 -3.68 2.27
N ALA A 93 -12.66 -3.76 1.93
CA ALA A 93 -13.44 -2.58 1.58
C ALA A 93 -13.63 -1.63 2.78
N THR A 94 -13.87 -2.20 3.97
CA THR A 94 -13.99 -1.45 5.23
C THR A 94 -12.67 -0.76 5.58
N PHE A 95 -11.57 -1.50 5.52
CA PHE A 95 -10.21 -1.03 5.76
C PHE A 95 -9.86 0.17 4.87
N ILE A 96 -9.93 -0.02 3.54
CA ILE A 96 -9.56 1.03 2.57
C ILE A 96 -10.51 2.22 2.66
N GLY A 97 -11.81 2.01 2.89
CA GLY A 97 -12.76 3.09 3.07
C GLY A 97 -12.43 3.96 4.29
N ARG A 98 -12.04 3.36 5.42
CA ARG A 98 -11.63 4.10 6.62
C ARG A 98 -10.34 4.89 6.39
N ILE A 99 -9.35 4.28 5.75
CA ILE A 99 -8.08 4.95 5.39
C ILE A 99 -8.35 6.13 4.44
N ALA A 100 -9.06 5.91 3.34
CA ALA A 100 -9.33 6.94 2.36
C ALA A 100 -10.08 8.14 2.98
N ASN A 101 -11.08 7.88 3.82
CA ASN A 101 -11.83 8.92 4.52
C ASN A 101 -10.95 9.67 5.54
N SER A 102 -10.18 8.95 6.35
CA SER A 102 -9.29 9.53 7.35
C SER A 102 -8.23 10.41 6.69
N TYR A 103 -7.57 9.89 5.66
CA TYR A 103 -6.49 10.58 4.97
C TYR A 103 -6.99 11.77 4.15
N THR A 104 -8.14 11.65 3.47
CA THR A 104 -8.77 12.77 2.77
C THR A 104 -9.06 13.91 3.75
N LYS A 105 -9.59 13.60 4.94
CA LYS A 105 -9.85 14.62 5.96
C LYS A 105 -8.55 15.28 6.45
N TYR A 106 -7.51 14.49 6.75
CA TYR A 106 -6.20 15.01 7.12
C TYR A 106 -5.64 15.96 6.05
N PHE A 107 -5.61 15.51 4.80
CA PHE A 107 -5.07 16.28 3.68
C PHE A 107 -5.86 17.57 3.44
N ASN A 108 -7.19 17.48 3.40
CA ASN A 108 -8.08 18.61 3.18
C ASN A 108 -7.95 19.65 4.30
N THR A 109 -7.87 19.23 5.58
CA THR A 109 -7.64 20.15 6.69
C THR A 109 -6.27 20.81 6.61
N LYS A 110 -5.21 20.05 6.27
CA LYS A 110 -3.84 20.58 6.19
C LYS A 110 -3.64 21.59 5.07
N TYR A 111 -4.32 21.39 3.94
CA TYR A 111 -4.17 22.20 2.72
C TYR A 111 -5.40 23.06 2.40
N GLU A 112 -6.26 23.29 3.39
CA GLU A 112 -7.47 24.13 3.27
C GLU A 112 -8.32 23.79 2.05
N ARG A 113 -8.41 22.50 1.73
CA ARG A 113 -9.08 21.99 0.54
C ARG A 113 -10.44 21.40 0.87
N VAL A 114 -11.33 21.42 -0.11
CA VAL A 114 -12.61 20.70 -0.07
C VAL A 114 -12.67 19.63 -1.17
N GLY A 115 -13.61 18.70 -1.03
CA GLY A 115 -13.88 17.67 -2.05
C GLY A 115 -13.00 16.41 -1.96
N PRO A 116 -13.17 15.48 -2.92
CA PRO A 116 -12.54 14.17 -2.93
C PRO A 116 -11.03 14.26 -3.18
N LEU A 117 -10.21 13.50 -2.43
CA LEU A 117 -8.77 13.40 -2.67
C LEU A 117 -8.43 12.30 -3.67
N PHE A 118 -9.11 11.16 -3.57
CA PHE A 118 -8.88 9.98 -4.40
C PHE A 118 -9.85 9.91 -5.59
N GLN A 119 -9.40 9.29 -6.68
CA GLN A 119 -10.20 9.10 -7.88
C GLN A 119 -11.21 7.96 -7.69
N GLY A 120 -12.42 8.31 -7.27
CA GLY A 120 -13.51 7.35 -7.08
C GLY A 120 -13.16 6.23 -6.10
N THR A 121 -13.78 5.06 -6.31
CA THR A 121 -13.51 3.87 -5.49
C THR A 121 -12.15 3.26 -5.84
N PHE A 122 -11.44 2.73 -4.83
CA PHE A 122 -10.21 1.97 -5.04
C PHE A 122 -10.41 0.85 -6.06
N LYS A 123 -9.34 0.50 -6.79
CA LYS A 123 -9.29 -0.66 -7.68
C LYS A 123 -8.80 -1.88 -6.91
N ALA A 124 -9.27 -3.05 -7.32
CA ALA A 124 -8.92 -4.32 -6.70
C ALA A 124 -8.83 -5.37 -7.80
N VAL A 125 -7.67 -6.00 -7.91
CA VAL A 125 -7.43 -7.13 -8.82
C VAL A 125 -7.17 -8.35 -7.94
N ARG A 126 -7.95 -9.42 -8.12
CA ARG A 126 -7.75 -10.67 -7.39
C ARG A 126 -6.46 -11.33 -7.87
N ILE A 127 -5.72 -11.89 -6.93
CA ILE A 127 -4.57 -12.74 -7.21
C ILE A 127 -5.07 -14.19 -7.25
N GLU A 128 -4.92 -14.84 -8.40
CA GLU A 128 -5.45 -16.17 -8.69
C GLU A 128 -4.36 -17.25 -8.69
N THR A 129 -3.09 -16.86 -8.90
CA THR A 129 -1.95 -17.77 -8.92
C THR A 129 -0.77 -17.26 -8.09
N ASP A 130 0.09 -18.18 -7.68
CA ASP A 130 1.32 -17.86 -6.96
C ASP A 130 2.30 -17.05 -7.84
N ASP A 131 2.40 -17.36 -9.13
CA ASP A 131 3.21 -16.56 -10.06
C ASP A 131 2.70 -15.11 -10.12
N GLN A 132 1.38 -14.91 -10.21
CA GLN A 132 0.78 -13.58 -10.17
C GLN A 132 1.08 -12.88 -8.85
N LEU A 133 1.05 -13.59 -7.71
CA LEU A 133 1.41 -13.05 -6.40
C LEU A 133 2.84 -12.49 -6.41
N LEU A 134 3.80 -13.27 -6.90
CA LEU A 134 5.21 -12.89 -6.95
C LEU A 134 5.45 -11.73 -7.91
N HIS A 135 4.85 -11.76 -9.11
CA HIS A 135 4.97 -10.69 -10.09
C HIS A 135 4.34 -9.38 -9.63
N VAL A 136 3.19 -9.42 -8.95
CA VAL A 136 2.57 -8.23 -8.37
C VAL A 136 3.40 -7.69 -7.21
N SER A 137 3.96 -8.56 -6.36
CA SER A 137 4.88 -8.14 -5.31
C SER A 137 6.09 -7.40 -5.88
N ARG A 138 6.75 -7.97 -6.90
CA ARG A 138 7.82 -7.31 -7.66
C ARG A 138 7.36 -5.96 -8.20
N TYR A 139 6.25 -5.92 -8.94
CA TYR A 139 5.73 -4.69 -9.53
C TYR A 139 5.60 -3.60 -8.46
N ILE A 140 4.96 -3.91 -7.34
CA ILE A 140 4.74 -2.94 -6.24
C ILE A 140 6.07 -2.37 -5.74
N HIS A 141 7.08 -3.20 -5.50
CA HIS A 141 8.39 -2.74 -4.99
C HIS A 141 9.24 -2.05 -6.03
N LEU A 142 9.12 -2.42 -7.30
CA LEU A 142 9.93 -1.86 -8.38
C LEU A 142 9.48 -0.44 -8.80
N ASN A 143 8.23 -0.06 -8.48
CA ASN A 143 7.61 1.20 -8.89
C ASN A 143 8.51 2.45 -8.65
N PRO A 144 9.07 2.68 -7.45
CA PRO A 144 9.90 3.85 -7.18
C PRO A 144 11.17 3.93 -8.05
N LEU A 145 11.77 2.79 -8.35
CA LEU A 145 12.97 2.70 -9.18
C LEU A 145 12.64 2.92 -10.67
N VAL A 146 11.54 2.32 -11.13
CA VAL A 146 11.08 2.44 -12.53
C VAL A 146 10.62 3.86 -12.85
N SER A 147 9.96 4.53 -11.91
CA SER A 147 9.51 5.92 -12.11
C SER A 147 10.61 6.96 -11.86
N GLY A 148 11.87 6.54 -11.65
CA GLY A 148 12.99 7.45 -11.41
C GLY A 148 12.93 8.24 -10.09
N LEU A 149 12.16 7.79 -9.09
CA LEU A 149 12.12 8.49 -7.78
C LEU A 149 13.37 8.21 -6.94
N VAL A 150 14.01 7.06 -7.15
CA VAL A 150 15.23 6.64 -6.47
C VAL A 150 16.11 5.83 -7.41
N ASP A 151 17.43 5.89 -7.18
CA ASP A 151 18.38 4.99 -7.85
C ASP A 151 18.50 3.62 -7.16
N SER A 152 17.95 3.50 -5.95
CA SER A 152 17.99 2.27 -5.16
C SER A 152 16.73 2.11 -4.32
N LEU A 153 16.09 0.94 -4.42
CA LEU A 153 14.91 0.60 -3.62
C LEU A 153 15.20 0.59 -2.11
N LYS A 154 16.46 0.41 -1.71
CA LYS A 154 16.88 0.50 -0.30
C LYS A 154 16.67 1.89 0.30
N LYS A 155 16.73 2.93 -0.53
CA LYS A 155 16.54 4.32 -0.12
C LYS A 155 15.07 4.74 -0.11
N TYR A 156 14.16 3.92 -0.65
CA TYR A 156 12.75 4.26 -0.73
C TYR A 156 11.97 3.80 0.49
N LEU A 157 11.96 4.69 1.47
CA LEU A 157 11.35 4.54 2.79
C LEU A 157 9.82 4.36 2.76
N TRP A 158 9.16 4.68 1.65
CA TRP A 158 7.70 4.65 1.52
C TRP A 158 7.19 3.38 0.84
N SER A 159 7.93 2.29 0.95
CA SER A 159 7.54 0.95 0.48
C SER A 159 7.89 -0.11 1.51
N SER A 160 7.33 -1.30 1.34
CA SER A 160 7.67 -2.44 2.18
C SER A 160 8.93 -3.20 1.70
N HIS A 161 9.65 -2.71 0.69
CA HIS A 161 10.81 -3.42 0.14
C HIS A 161 11.95 -3.58 1.15
N PRO A 162 12.33 -2.56 1.95
CA PRO A 162 13.41 -2.69 2.95
C PRO A 162 13.22 -3.87 3.91
N GLU A 163 11.99 -4.11 4.37
CA GLU A 163 11.69 -5.21 5.30
C GLU A 163 11.84 -6.61 4.67
N TYR A 164 11.74 -6.70 3.34
CA TYR A 164 11.97 -7.93 2.60
C TYR A 164 13.45 -8.30 2.48
N ILE A 165 14.36 -7.33 2.69
CA ILE A 165 15.80 -7.51 2.49
C ILE A 165 16.63 -7.28 3.78
N ASN A 166 15.98 -7.20 4.95
CA ASN A 166 16.62 -6.93 6.25
C ASN A 166 17.32 -5.58 6.37
N GLU A 167 16.98 -4.61 5.53
CA GLU A 167 17.39 -3.22 5.76
C GLU A 167 16.43 -2.63 6.82
N VAL A 168 16.98 -1.90 7.79
CA VAL A 168 16.27 -1.42 8.98
C VAL A 168 14.95 -0.73 8.56
N GLN A 169 13.88 -1.02 9.30
CA GLN A 169 12.62 -0.27 9.17
C GLN A 169 12.91 1.22 9.25
N ASN A 170 12.11 2.02 8.56
CA ASN A 170 11.92 3.39 8.99
C ASN A 170 11.59 3.39 10.48
N GLU A 171 12.42 4.04 11.29
CA GLU A 171 12.14 4.30 12.70
C GLU A 171 10.75 4.97 12.91
N GLY A 172 10.18 5.55 11.85
CA GLY A 172 8.84 6.16 11.82
C GLY A 172 7.65 5.26 11.41
N SER A 173 7.82 4.00 11.01
CA SER A 173 6.69 3.15 10.55
C SER A 173 6.60 1.85 11.33
N GLN A 174 5.68 1.80 12.31
CA GLN A 174 5.32 0.60 13.06
C GLN A 174 4.31 -0.30 12.30
N LEU A 175 4.19 -0.14 10.97
CA LEU A 175 3.21 -0.88 10.18
C LEU A 175 3.55 -2.36 10.18
N LYS A 176 2.61 -3.19 10.66
CA LYS A 176 2.79 -4.64 10.66
C LYS A 176 2.49 -5.21 9.27
N ILE A 177 3.53 -5.73 8.63
CA ILE A 177 3.47 -6.44 7.35
C ILE A 177 3.79 -7.92 7.54
N ASN A 178 3.11 -8.77 6.77
CA ASN A 178 3.34 -10.21 6.72
C ASN A 178 4.16 -10.56 5.47
N THR A 179 5.49 -10.60 5.63
CA THR A 179 6.41 -10.93 4.54
C THR A 179 6.52 -12.43 4.28
N GLU A 180 6.13 -13.27 5.25
CA GLU A 180 6.32 -14.72 5.24
C GLU A 180 5.69 -15.37 4.01
N LYS A 181 4.45 -14.99 3.66
CA LYS A 181 3.73 -15.57 2.52
C LYS A 181 4.48 -15.41 1.20
N ILE A 182 5.21 -14.31 0.99
CA ILE A 182 5.96 -14.11 -0.26
C ILE A 182 7.38 -14.66 -0.11
N LEU A 183 8.03 -14.44 1.03
CA LEU A 183 9.39 -14.92 1.26
C LEU A 183 9.50 -16.44 1.30
N SER A 184 8.41 -17.16 1.62
CA SER A 184 8.39 -18.63 1.58
C SER A 184 8.67 -19.23 0.19
N TYR A 185 8.54 -18.45 -0.89
CA TYR A 185 8.88 -18.88 -2.26
C TYR A 185 10.36 -18.71 -2.60
N PHE A 186 11.17 -18.15 -1.70
CA PHE A 186 12.56 -17.84 -1.93
C PHE A 186 13.45 -18.51 -0.88
N HIS A 187 14.55 -19.13 -1.32
CA HIS A 187 15.53 -19.73 -0.41
C HIS A 187 16.20 -18.70 0.51
N SER A 188 16.27 -17.44 0.08
CA SER A 188 16.81 -16.35 0.87
C SER A 188 16.20 -15.01 0.48
N LYS A 189 16.29 -14.03 1.38
CA LYS A 189 15.94 -12.63 1.08
C LYS A 189 16.77 -12.05 -0.07
N LYS A 190 18.00 -12.55 -0.29
CA LYS A 190 18.83 -12.16 -1.43
C LYS A 190 18.26 -12.67 -2.76
N ASN A 191 17.70 -13.89 -2.78
CA ASN A 191 16.99 -14.40 -3.95
C ASN A 191 15.76 -13.55 -4.28
N TYR A 192 15.03 -13.10 -3.26
CA TYR A 192 13.94 -12.15 -3.45
C TYR A 192 14.42 -10.81 -4.03
N GLU A 193 15.46 -10.20 -3.47
CA GLU A 193 16.03 -8.94 -3.98
C GLU A 193 16.43 -9.08 -5.46
N ASN A 194 17.13 -10.16 -5.82
CA ASN A 194 17.51 -10.45 -7.20
C ASN A 194 16.27 -10.66 -8.10
N PHE A 195 15.26 -11.37 -7.61
CA PHE A 195 13.99 -11.55 -8.32
C PHE A 195 13.27 -10.22 -8.57
N VAL A 196 13.37 -9.25 -7.66
CA VAL A 196 12.78 -7.92 -7.88
C VAL A 196 13.58 -7.17 -8.94
N LEU A 197 14.90 -7.07 -8.75
CA LEU A 197 15.77 -6.21 -9.55
C LEU A 197 15.99 -6.71 -10.99
N ASN A 198 15.82 -8.00 -11.27
CA ASN A 198 16.05 -8.57 -12.61
C ASN A 198 15.12 -8.03 -13.71
N GLN A 199 14.09 -7.25 -13.35
CA GLN A 199 13.17 -6.61 -14.29
C GLN A 199 13.16 -5.08 -14.18
N ALA A 200 14.13 -4.49 -13.49
CA ALA A 200 14.26 -3.03 -13.39
C ALA A 200 14.33 -2.37 -14.77
N ASP A 201 15.18 -2.88 -15.66
CA ASP A 201 15.41 -2.27 -16.98
C ASP A 201 14.22 -2.44 -17.92
N TYR A 202 13.58 -3.61 -17.91
CA TYR A 202 12.33 -3.82 -18.64
C TYR A 202 11.20 -2.93 -18.11
N GLY A 203 11.12 -2.73 -16.79
CA GLY A 203 10.17 -1.81 -16.19
C GLY A 203 10.39 -0.36 -16.65
N ARG A 204 11.65 0.10 -16.69
CA ARG A 204 12.02 1.44 -17.16
C ARG A 204 11.66 1.66 -18.63
N SER A 205 11.97 0.71 -19.51
CA SER A 205 11.64 0.84 -20.94
C SER A 205 10.13 0.91 -21.18
N LEU A 206 9.33 0.14 -20.43
CA LEU A 206 7.87 0.25 -20.49
C LEU A 206 7.34 1.60 -20.02
N GLU A 207 7.98 2.21 -19.02
CA GLU A 207 7.60 3.53 -18.52
C GLU A 207 7.94 4.63 -19.53
N GLU A 208 9.14 4.61 -20.13
CA GLU A 208 9.55 5.50 -21.23
C GLU A 208 8.58 5.43 -22.42
N LEU A 209 8.16 4.22 -22.82
CA LEU A 209 7.19 4.03 -23.89
C LEU A 209 5.81 4.63 -23.59
N LYS A 210 5.41 4.76 -22.32
CA LYS A 210 4.15 5.44 -21.96
C LYS A 210 4.26 6.95 -22.14
N TYR A 211 5.43 7.53 -21.87
CA TYR A 211 5.67 8.96 -22.07
C TYR A 211 5.73 9.30 -23.57
N HIS A 212 6.37 8.46 -24.39
CA HIS A 212 6.49 8.69 -25.84
C HIS A 212 5.22 8.41 -26.66
N LYS A 213 4.21 7.73 -26.10
CA LYS A 213 2.90 7.54 -26.75
C LYS A 213 1.90 8.69 -26.49
N LEU A 214 2.34 9.72 -25.79
CA LEU A 214 1.52 10.90 -25.47
C LEU A 214 1.90 12.14 -26.29
N ASP A 215 2.91 12.03 -27.16
CA ASP A 215 3.29 13.00 -28.19
C ASP A 215 2.81 12.52 -29.58
#